data_AF-A0A936IM92-F1
#
_entry.id   AF-A0A936IM92-F1
#
_cell.length_a   1.000
_cell.length_b   1.000
_cell.length_c   1.000
_cell.angle_alpha   90.00
_cell.angle_beta   90.00
_cell.angle_gamma   90.00
#
_symmetry.space_group_name_H-M   'P 1'
#
loop_
_entity.id
_entity.type
_entity.pdbx_description
1 polymer ?
#
loop_
_entity_poly.entity_id
_entity_poly.type
_entity_poly.pdbx_seq_one_letter_code
_entity_poly.pdbx_strand_id
1 'polypeptide(L)'
;MTWVLFALGAALFWGVYGPSLHKGQVMLGNPMRALLCVGFAYFLVGVLVPAAMLASQGALNGFSLAGSTWATAAGALGAIGAVCIILAFRAGGVPTFVMPLVFAGAPVVNVIVSMATHPPKEAPNPMLWVGFALAAAGAGMVLYFKPQG
;
A
#
# COMPACT_ATOMS: atom_id res chain seq x y z
N MET A 1 13.79 9.23 -15.74
CA MET A 1 12.50 9.41 -15.03
C MET A 1 11.65 8.13 -14.98
N THR A 2 12.20 6.95 -15.33
CA THR A 2 11.45 5.68 -15.38
C THR A 2 10.85 5.26 -14.02
N TRP A 3 11.51 5.58 -12.90
CA TRP A 3 10.98 5.29 -11.56
C TRP A 3 9.65 6.00 -11.28
N VAL A 4 9.42 7.19 -11.87
CA VAL A 4 8.15 7.94 -11.74
C VAL A 4 7.03 7.16 -12.40
N LEU A 5 7.28 6.54 -13.57
CA LEU A 5 6.28 5.71 -14.24
C LEU A 5 5.87 4.51 -13.39
N PHE A 6 6.84 3.84 -12.74
CA PHE A 6 6.53 2.74 -11.83
C PHE A 6 5.78 3.22 -10.58
N ALA A 7 6.10 4.40 -10.05
CA ALA A 7 5.35 4.99 -8.94
C ALA A 7 3.90 5.35 -9.33
N LEU A 8 3.70 5.91 -10.52
CA LEU A 8 2.36 6.18 -11.07
C LEU A 8 1.59 4.88 -11.34
N GLY A 9 2.27 3.85 -11.85
CA GLY A 9 1.69 2.52 -11.99
C GLY A 9 1.25 1.94 -10.65
N ALA A 10 2.09 2.07 -9.61
CA ALA A 10 1.72 1.67 -8.26
C ALA A 10 0.46 2.43 -7.78
N ALA A 11 0.41 3.76 -7.96
CA ALA A 11 -0.77 4.55 -7.61
C ALA A 11 -2.03 4.10 -8.37
N LEU A 12 -1.91 3.78 -9.65
CA LEU A 12 -3.02 3.25 -10.47
C LEU A 12 -3.54 1.91 -9.92
N PHE A 13 -2.66 0.92 -9.75
CA PHE A 13 -3.08 -0.41 -9.30
C PHE A 13 -3.64 -0.39 -7.87
N TRP A 14 -3.03 0.37 -6.97
CA TRP A 14 -3.53 0.56 -5.61
C TRP A 14 -4.84 1.34 -5.56
N GLY A 15 -5.05 2.29 -6.46
CA GLY A 15 -6.33 3.00 -6.61
C GLY A 15 -7.46 2.08 -7.08
N VAL A 16 -7.20 1.20 -8.06
CA VAL A 16 -8.18 0.22 -8.58
C VAL A 16 -8.41 -0.95 -7.60
N TYR A 17 -7.41 -1.27 -6.78
CA TYR A 17 -7.45 -2.34 -5.79
C TYR A 17 -8.62 -2.18 -4.81
N GLY A 18 -8.84 -1.00 -4.25
CA GLY A 18 -9.91 -0.77 -3.26
C GLY A 18 -11.31 -1.13 -3.76
N PRO A 19 -11.79 -0.55 -4.87
CA PRO A 19 -13.06 -0.91 -5.49
C PRO A 19 -13.17 -2.39 -5.87
N SER A 20 -12.10 -2.95 -6.45
CA SER A 20 -12.09 -4.37 -6.88
C SER A 20 -12.17 -5.33 -5.70
N LEU A 21 -11.43 -5.05 -4.63
CA LEU A 21 -11.44 -5.82 -3.40
C LEU A 21 -12.81 -5.75 -2.72
N HIS A 22 -13.39 -4.55 -2.59
CA HIS A 22 -14.72 -4.39 -1.99
C HIS A 22 -15.77 -5.17 -2.78
N LYS A 23 -15.77 -5.08 -4.12
CA LYS A 23 -16.66 -5.86 -4.98
C LYS A 23 -16.48 -7.38 -4.76
N GLY A 24 -15.23 -7.86 -4.77
CA GLY A 24 -14.91 -9.27 -4.52
C GLY A 24 -15.40 -9.74 -3.15
N GLN A 25 -15.18 -8.93 -2.11
CA GLN A 25 -15.63 -9.22 -0.75
C GLN A 25 -17.16 -9.31 -0.64
N VAL A 26 -17.89 -8.39 -1.28
CA VAL A 26 -19.36 -8.41 -1.32
C VAL A 26 -19.87 -9.67 -2.03
N MET A 27 -19.32 -10.00 -3.21
CA MET A 27 -19.74 -11.19 -3.97
C MET A 27 -19.42 -12.50 -3.25
N LEU A 28 -18.30 -12.58 -2.52
CA LEU A 28 -17.91 -13.78 -1.78
C LEU A 28 -18.64 -13.94 -0.45
N GLY A 29 -19.30 -12.88 0.03
CA GLY A 29 -20.03 -12.83 1.31
C GLY A 29 -19.16 -13.04 2.56
N ASN A 30 -17.84 -13.20 2.40
CA ASN A 30 -16.92 -13.46 3.50
C ASN A 30 -15.56 -12.78 3.23
N PRO A 31 -15.14 -11.83 4.09
CA PRO A 31 -13.87 -11.11 3.95
C PRO A 31 -12.62 -12.00 3.98
N MET A 32 -12.65 -13.12 4.70
CA MET A 32 -11.52 -14.05 4.76
C MET A 32 -11.36 -14.82 3.45
N ARG A 33 -12.44 -15.08 2.70
CA ARG A 33 -12.36 -15.65 1.35
C ARG A 33 -11.71 -14.66 0.38
N ALA A 34 -12.09 -13.39 0.46
CA ALA A 34 -11.45 -12.34 -0.33
C ALA A 34 -9.96 -12.20 0.02
N LEU A 35 -9.61 -12.21 1.31
CA LEU A 35 -8.23 -12.19 1.78
C LEU A 35 -7.43 -13.39 1.25
N LEU A 36 -8.03 -14.58 1.23
CA LEU A 36 -7.38 -15.78 0.68
C LEU A 36 -7.06 -15.60 -0.82
N CYS A 37 -7.99 -15.02 -1.60
CA CYS A 37 -7.74 -14.68 -3.01
C CYS A 37 -6.61 -13.65 -3.17
N VAL A 38 -6.57 -12.62 -2.32
CA VAL A 38 -5.48 -11.62 -2.31
C VAL A 38 -4.14 -12.29 -1.98
N GLY A 39 -4.09 -13.13 -0.95
CA GLY A 39 -2.88 -13.86 -0.56
C GLY A 39 -2.37 -14.79 -1.66
N PHE A 40 -3.27 -15.49 -2.34
CA PHE A 40 -2.91 -16.33 -3.49
C PHE A 40 -2.34 -15.50 -4.64
N ALA A 41 -2.94 -14.34 -4.97
CA ALA A 41 -2.42 -13.44 -5.98
C ALA A 41 -1.02 -12.89 -5.60
N TYR A 42 -0.79 -12.57 -4.33
CA TYR A 42 0.52 -12.14 -3.83
C TYR A 42 1.56 -13.23 -3.94
N PHE A 43 1.20 -14.50 -3.73
CA PHE A 43 2.11 -15.61 -3.99
C PHE A 43 2.45 -15.71 -5.48
N LEU A 44 1.43 -15.71 -6.37
CA LEU A 44 1.66 -15.83 -7.81
C LEU A 44 2.57 -14.71 -8.35
N VAL A 45 2.29 -13.47 -7.98
CA VAL A 45 3.05 -12.32 -8.51
C VAL A 45 4.33 -12.10 -7.71
N GLY A 46 4.25 -12.08 -6.39
CA GLY A 46 5.36 -11.73 -5.50
C GLY A 46 6.40 -12.84 -5.32
N VAL A 47 6.08 -14.10 -5.68
CA VAL A 47 7.03 -15.22 -5.60
C VAL A 47 7.40 -15.72 -6.99
N LEU A 48 6.41 -16.08 -7.83
CA LEU A 48 6.73 -16.77 -9.10
C LEU A 48 7.41 -15.85 -10.12
N VAL A 49 6.98 -14.59 -10.23
CA VAL A 49 7.61 -13.63 -11.17
C VAL A 49 9.08 -13.36 -10.81
N PRO A 50 9.43 -12.94 -9.58
CA PRO A 50 10.84 -12.71 -9.25
C PRO A 50 11.66 -14.01 -9.27
N ALA A 51 11.09 -15.15 -8.87
CA ALA A 51 11.79 -16.44 -8.97
C ALA A 51 12.14 -16.79 -10.43
N ALA A 52 11.19 -16.65 -11.36
CA ALA A 52 11.44 -16.89 -12.78
C ALA A 52 12.47 -15.92 -13.36
N MET A 53 12.41 -14.64 -12.98
CA MET A 53 13.37 -13.62 -13.42
C MET A 53 14.78 -13.88 -12.88
N LEU A 54 14.93 -14.28 -11.62
CA LEU A 54 16.22 -14.62 -11.04
C LEU A 54 16.77 -15.92 -11.62
N ALA A 55 15.91 -16.90 -11.87
CA ALA A 55 16.27 -18.17 -12.50
C ALA A 55 16.83 -17.94 -13.92
N SER A 56 16.19 -17.10 -14.74
CA SER A 56 16.66 -16.80 -16.09
C SER A 56 17.99 -16.05 -16.12
N GLN A 57 18.36 -15.39 -15.02
CA GLN A 57 19.63 -14.69 -14.83
C GLN A 57 20.70 -15.55 -14.16
N GLY A 58 20.39 -16.78 -13.74
CA GLY A 58 21.31 -17.59 -12.93
C GLY A 58 21.59 -17.00 -11.53
N ALA A 59 20.72 -16.12 -11.04
CA ALA A 59 20.92 -15.28 -9.85
C ALA A 59 20.01 -15.69 -8.67
N LEU A 60 19.66 -16.98 -8.57
CA LEU A 60 18.88 -17.51 -7.43
C LEU A 60 19.70 -17.63 -6.12
N ASN A 61 20.92 -17.11 -6.12
CA ASN A 61 21.84 -17.09 -4.99
C ASN A 61 22.08 -15.65 -4.49
N GLY A 62 22.85 -15.47 -3.41
CA GLY A 62 23.23 -14.13 -2.92
C GLY A 62 22.26 -13.50 -1.91
N PHE A 63 21.31 -14.25 -1.37
CA PHE A 63 20.45 -13.79 -0.28
C PHE A 63 21.26 -13.64 1.02
N SER A 64 21.32 -12.42 1.57
CA SER A 64 21.87 -12.18 2.91
C SER A 64 20.78 -12.32 3.97
N LEU A 65 21.13 -12.78 5.18
CA LEU A 65 20.16 -12.92 6.27
C LEU A 65 19.50 -11.58 6.60
N ALA A 66 20.30 -10.52 6.75
CA ALA A 66 19.79 -9.19 7.06
C ALA A 66 18.85 -8.65 5.97
N GLY A 67 19.26 -8.74 4.70
CA GLY A 67 18.44 -8.27 3.57
C GLY A 67 17.13 -9.05 3.45
N SER A 68 17.20 -10.37 3.56
CA SER A 68 16.02 -11.23 3.55
C SER A 68 15.08 -10.91 4.71
N THR A 69 15.58 -10.75 5.94
CA THR A 69 14.74 -10.42 7.10
C THR A 69 14.01 -9.09 6.92
N TRP A 70 14.70 -8.03 6.48
CA TRP A 70 14.06 -6.73 6.26
C TRP A 70 13.05 -6.77 5.11
N ALA A 71 13.37 -7.45 4.01
CA ALA A 71 12.45 -7.60 2.88
C ALA A 71 11.21 -8.41 3.26
N THR A 72 11.38 -9.51 4.00
CA THR A 72 10.26 -10.32 4.52
C THR A 72 9.41 -9.53 5.51
N ALA A 73 10.02 -8.76 6.41
CA ALA A 73 9.29 -7.90 7.35
C ALA A 73 8.49 -6.82 6.62
N ALA A 74 9.06 -6.19 5.59
CA ALA A 74 8.35 -5.23 4.75
C ALA A 74 7.15 -5.88 4.02
N GLY A 75 7.32 -7.10 3.49
CA GLY A 75 6.23 -7.88 2.90
C GLY A 75 5.11 -8.19 3.91
N ALA A 76 5.47 -8.56 5.14
CA ALA A 76 4.51 -8.79 6.21
C ALA A 76 3.71 -7.52 6.56
N LEU A 77 4.36 -6.36 6.66
CA LEU A 77 3.70 -5.07 6.88
C LEU A 77 2.68 -4.76 5.77
N GLY A 78 3.04 -5.01 4.50
CA GLY A 78 2.13 -4.84 3.37
C GLY A 78 0.92 -5.77 3.43
N ALA A 79 1.13 -7.05 3.79
CA ALA A 79 0.05 -8.02 3.96
C ALA A 79 -0.89 -7.64 5.11
N ILE A 80 -0.34 -7.21 6.25
CA ILE A 80 -1.12 -6.72 7.40
C ILE A 80 -1.94 -5.49 7.00
N GLY A 81 -1.36 -4.55 6.24
CA GLY A 81 -2.10 -3.42 5.70
C GLY A 81 -3.30 -3.83 4.84
N ALA A 82 -3.14 -4.82 3.97
CA ALA A 82 -4.24 -5.38 3.17
C ALA A 82 -5.33 -6.02 4.05
N VAL A 83 -4.96 -6.73 5.12
CA VAL A 83 -5.90 -7.26 6.13
C VAL A 83 -6.70 -6.13 6.77
N CYS A 84 -6.06 -5.03 7.17
CA CYS A 84 -6.73 -3.87 7.74
C CYS A 84 -7.76 -3.25 6.79
N ILE A 85 -7.46 -3.15 5.49
CA ILE A 85 -8.41 -2.64 4.48
C ILE A 85 -9.64 -3.57 4.38
N ILE A 86 -9.42 -4.88 4.33
CA ILE A 86 -10.49 -5.89 4.28
C ILE A 86 -11.39 -5.80 5.53
N LEU A 87 -10.78 -5.67 6.71
CA LEU A 87 -11.52 -5.50 7.95
C LEU A 87 -12.28 -4.17 8.00
N ALA A 88 -11.72 -3.09 7.46
CA ALA A 88 -12.41 -1.81 7.33
C ALA A 88 -13.65 -1.93 6.41
N PHE A 89 -13.54 -2.63 5.28
CA PHE A 89 -14.70 -2.92 4.43
C PHE A 89 -15.73 -3.82 5.12
N ARG A 90 -15.27 -4.81 5.91
CA ARG A 90 -16.15 -5.65 6.71
C ARG A 90 -16.93 -4.83 7.75
N ALA A 91 -16.30 -3.81 8.31
CA ALA A 91 -16.91 -2.89 9.28
C ALA A 91 -17.84 -1.84 8.64
N GLY A 92 -18.17 -1.96 7.34
CA GLY A 92 -19.07 -1.05 6.63
C GLY A 92 -18.36 0.09 5.90
N GLY A 93 -17.02 0.12 5.92
CA GLY A 93 -16.25 1.05 5.10
C GLY A 93 -16.46 0.80 3.60
N VAL A 94 -16.52 1.87 2.82
CA VAL A 94 -16.56 1.80 1.35
C VAL A 94 -15.25 2.36 0.75
N PRO A 95 -14.85 1.93 -0.46
CA PRO A 95 -13.59 2.37 -1.11
C PRO A 95 -13.46 3.89 -1.18
N THR A 96 -14.56 4.54 -1.58
CA THR A 96 -15.11 5.80 -1.05
C THR A 96 -14.29 6.59 -0.05
N PHE A 97 -14.19 6.01 1.14
CA PHE A 97 -13.64 6.63 2.34
C PHE A 97 -12.34 5.97 2.78
N VAL A 98 -12.31 4.63 2.75
CA VAL A 98 -11.17 3.86 3.29
C VAL A 98 -9.92 4.12 2.47
N MET A 99 -10.01 4.13 1.14
CA MET A 99 -8.83 4.27 0.30
C MET A 99 -8.20 5.66 0.39
N PRO A 100 -8.95 6.79 0.28
CA PRO A 100 -8.37 8.11 0.50
C PRO A 100 -7.74 8.28 1.88
N LEU A 101 -8.35 7.73 2.94
CA LEU A 101 -7.80 7.79 4.29
C LEU A 101 -6.46 7.05 4.38
N VAL A 102 -6.37 5.84 3.80
CA VAL A 102 -5.12 5.08 3.74
C VAL A 102 -4.05 5.81 2.93
N PHE A 103 -4.37 6.29 1.73
CA PHE A 103 -3.39 6.93 0.85
C PHE A 103 -2.99 8.34 1.27
N ALA A 104 -3.80 9.05 2.06
CA ALA A 104 -3.41 10.31 2.66
C ALA A 104 -2.60 10.11 3.94
N GLY A 105 -2.93 9.08 4.73
CA GLY A 105 -2.22 8.77 5.98
C GLY A 105 -0.85 8.11 5.77
N ALA A 106 -0.73 7.21 4.79
CA ALA A 106 0.49 6.44 4.54
C ALA A 106 1.74 7.32 4.29
N PRO A 107 1.68 8.39 3.47
CA PRO A 107 2.81 9.31 3.30
C PRO A 107 3.26 9.98 4.61
N VAL A 108 2.32 10.38 5.47
CA VAL A 108 2.62 11.01 6.76
C VAL A 108 3.36 10.02 7.67
N VAL A 109 2.84 8.79 7.80
CA VAL A 109 3.49 7.72 8.58
C VAL A 109 4.88 7.42 8.01
N ASN A 110 5.01 7.30 6.68
CA ASN A 110 6.29 7.03 6.03
C ASN A 110 7.34 8.10 6.36
N VAL A 111 6.98 9.38 6.33
CA VAL A 111 7.90 10.46 6.65
C VAL A 111 8.27 10.47 8.13
N ILE A 112 7.31 10.28 9.03
CA ILE A 112 7.60 10.18 10.48
C ILE A 112 8.59 9.06 10.77
N VAL A 113 8.33 7.86 10.23
CA VAL A 113 9.21 6.70 10.41
C VAL A 113 10.57 6.94 9.76
N SER A 114 10.60 7.54 8.56
CA SER A 114 11.84 7.87 7.87
C SER A 114 12.68 8.87 8.66
N MET A 115 12.08 9.93 9.20
CA MET A 115 12.77 10.92 10.04
C MET A 115 13.22 10.34 11.38
N ALA A 116 12.44 9.43 11.97
CA ALA A 116 12.80 8.78 13.23
C ALA A 116 13.97 7.79 13.06
N THR A 117 13.99 7.05 11.95
CA THR A 117 15.03 6.06 11.65
C THR A 117 16.27 6.67 11.00
N HIS A 118 16.10 7.76 10.25
CA HIS A 118 17.14 8.51 9.58
C HIS A 118 16.96 10.01 9.87
N PRO A 119 17.37 10.48 11.07
CA PRO A 119 17.20 11.88 11.46
C PRO A 119 17.86 12.82 10.45
N PRO A 120 17.13 13.87 9.99
CA PRO A 120 17.67 14.78 9.01
C PRO A 120 18.80 15.61 9.61
N LYS A 121 19.89 15.78 8.86
CA LYS A 121 21.06 16.55 9.29
C LYS A 121 20.78 18.06 9.37
N GLU A 122 19.77 18.51 8.63
CA GLU A 122 19.27 19.89 8.62
C GLU A 122 17.78 19.89 8.94
N ALA A 123 17.25 21.02 9.41
CA ALA A 123 15.83 21.14 9.67
C ALA A 123 15.02 20.90 8.38
N PRO A 124 13.96 20.07 8.40
CA PRO A 124 13.10 19.89 7.24
C PRO A 124 12.53 21.23 6.78
N ASN A 125 12.56 21.47 5.46
CA ASN A 125 11.96 22.68 4.90
C ASN A 125 10.49 22.79 5.36
N PRO A 126 10.05 23.93 5.93
CA PRO A 126 8.69 24.12 6.40
C PRO A 126 7.60 23.77 5.38
N MET A 127 7.89 23.89 4.08
CA MET A 127 6.95 23.53 3.01
C MET A 127 6.62 22.04 2.93
N LEU A 128 7.47 21.17 3.49
CA LEU A 128 7.14 19.74 3.64
C LEU A 128 5.87 19.55 4.48
N TRP A 129 5.78 20.26 5.60
CA TRP A 129 4.63 20.20 6.51
C TRP A 129 3.38 20.80 5.88
N VAL A 130 3.53 21.89 5.12
CA VAL A 130 2.45 22.46 4.31
C VAL A 130 1.95 21.43 3.29
N GLY A 131 2.85 20.68 2.65
CA GLY A 131 2.49 19.59 1.75
C GLY A 131 1.63 18.51 2.42
N PHE A 132 1.94 18.11 3.66
CA PHE A 132 1.10 17.17 4.41
C PHE A 132 -0.25 17.77 4.78
N ALA A 133 -0.28 19.03 5.22
CA ALA A 133 -1.53 19.71 5.53
C ALA A 133 -2.43 19.76 4.29
N LEU A 134 -1.87 20.07 3.11
CA LEU A 134 -2.60 20.08 1.84
C LEU A 134 -3.06 18.68 1.41
N ALA A 135 -2.24 17.65 1.59
CA ALA A 135 -2.64 16.26 1.29
C ALA A 135 -3.79 15.79 2.21
N ALA A 136 -3.70 16.08 3.51
CA ALA A 136 -4.74 15.78 4.48
C ALA A 136 -6.03 16.58 4.19
N ALA A 137 -5.91 17.87 3.87
CA ALA A 137 -7.04 18.71 3.48
C ALA A 137 -7.68 18.23 2.16
N GLY A 138 -6.87 17.84 1.18
CA GLY A 138 -7.32 17.25 -0.09
C GLY A 138 -8.12 15.97 0.14
N ALA A 139 -7.60 15.06 0.98
CA ALA A 139 -8.34 13.87 1.39
C ALA A 139 -9.63 14.24 2.12
N GLY A 140 -9.60 15.19 3.06
CA GLY A 140 -10.77 15.70 3.77
C GLY A 140 -11.84 16.24 2.82
N MET A 141 -11.46 17.03 1.81
CA MET A 141 -12.38 17.55 0.79
C MET A 141 -13.02 16.43 -0.01
N VAL A 142 -12.25 15.41 -0.42
CA VAL A 142 -12.80 14.23 -1.12
C VAL A 142 -13.81 13.50 -0.24
N LEU A 143 -13.53 13.33 1.05
CA LEU A 143 -14.43 12.66 1.99
C LEU A 143 -15.69 13.49 2.28
N TYR A 144 -15.58 14.82 2.31
CA TYR A 144 -16.67 15.74 2.63
C TYR A 144 -17.62 15.99 1.44
N PHE A 145 -17.08 16.23 0.24
CA PHE A 145 -17.87 16.61 -0.95
C PHE A 145 -18.27 15.44 -1.85
N LYS A 146 -18.04 14.20 -1.42
CA LYS A 146 -18.44 13.03 -2.21
C LYS A 146 -19.98 12.96 -2.37
N PRO A 147 -20.49 12.43 -3.49
CA PRO A 147 -21.90 12.18 -3.65
C PRO A 147 -22.43 11.21 -2.58
N GLN A 148 -23.59 11.52 -2.01
CA GLN A 148 -24.36 10.57 -1.20
C GLN A 148 -25.10 9.64 -2.16
N GLY A 149 -24.82 8.34 -2.07
CA GLY A 149 -25.47 7.28 -2.83
C GLY A 149 -25.75 6.11 -1.91
#